data_AF-A0A419DAQ8-F1
#
_entry.id   AF-A0A419DAQ8-F1
#
_cell.length_a   1.000
_cell.length_b   1.000
_cell.length_c   1.000
_cell.angle_alpha   90.00
_cell.angle_beta   90.00
_cell.angle_gamma   90.00
#
_symmetry.space_group_name_H-M   'P 1'
#
loop_
_entity.id
_entity.type
_entity.pdbx_description
1 polymer ?
#
loop_
_entity_poly.entity_id
_entity_poly.type
_entity_poly.pdbx_seq_one_letter_code
_entity_poly.pdbx_strand_id
1 'polypeptide(L)'
;MIITAYLRRGLLSDKNFQAGKRESEGITLPVYYYPGIQLGEYLGKFVFQIVDLNDEIPEGLMQYVDEIRVHTQRLSQPWIEEGFYKNGNIAVQVFWSADERGEPYQDITVSGKSMEEVNATLHELYEEKIVPSLKRGKKEKKEGDGGTVVAIKRQ
;
A
#
# COMPACT_ATOMS: atom_id res chain seq x y z
N MET A 1 7.15 -8.53 3.15
CA MET A 1 6.53 -7.53 2.27
C MET A 1 5.15 -8.02 1.87
N ILE A 2 4.17 -7.11 1.85
CA ILE A 2 2.80 -7.38 1.40
C ILE A 2 2.50 -6.34 0.32
N ILE A 3 2.19 -6.80 -0.89
CA ILE A 3 1.81 -5.95 -2.01
C ILE A 3 0.32 -6.15 -2.28
N THR A 4 -0.45 -5.07 -2.26
CA THR A 4 -1.90 -5.11 -2.46
C THR A 4 -2.30 -4.10 -3.52
N ALA A 5 -2.95 -4.58 -4.57
CA ALA A 5 -3.59 -3.74 -5.56
C ALA A 5 -5.05 -3.52 -5.19
N TYR A 6 -5.45 -2.26 -5.10
CA TYR A 6 -6.81 -1.81 -4.84
C TYR A 6 -7.47 -1.46 -6.16
N LEU A 7 -8.67 -2.01 -6.35
CA LEU A 7 -9.41 -1.90 -7.59
C LEU A 7 -10.61 -0.95 -7.42
N ARG A 8 -10.88 -0.19 -8.47
CA ARG A 8 -12.04 0.69 -8.59
C ARG A 8 -13.32 -0.13 -8.73
N ARG A 9 -14.43 0.44 -8.25
CA ARG A 9 -15.77 -0.18 -8.34
C ARG A 9 -16.27 -0.39 -9.77
N GLY A 10 -15.70 0.30 -10.77
CA GLY A 10 -16.01 0.07 -12.19
C GLY A 10 -15.82 -1.38 -12.62
N LEU A 11 -14.98 -2.15 -11.91
CA LEU A 11 -14.78 -3.59 -12.10
C LEU A 11 -16.08 -4.41 -12.03
N LEU A 12 -17.07 -3.98 -11.22
CA LEU A 12 -18.35 -4.69 -11.08
C LEU A 12 -19.14 -4.78 -12.38
N SER A 13 -18.90 -3.84 -13.30
CA SER A 13 -19.56 -3.79 -14.61
C SER A 13 -18.76 -4.53 -15.68
N ASP A 14 -17.58 -5.06 -15.37
CA ASP A 14 -16.78 -5.83 -16.31
C ASP A 14 -17.43 -7.20 -16.56
N LYS A 15 -17.55 -7.59 -17.83
CA LYS A 15 -18.14 -8.88 -18.24
C LYS A 15 -17.41 -10.10 -17.66
N ASN A 16 -16.13 -9.95 -17.30
CA ASN A 16 -15.30 -11.03 -16.78
C ASN A 16 -15.34 -11.10 -15.25
N PHE A 17 -15.90 -10.09 -14.57
CA PHE A 17 -16.06 -10.11 -13.12
C PHE A 17 -17.12 -11.14 -12.72
N GLN A 18 -16.78 -11.97 -11.74
CA GLN A 18 -17.68 -13.01 -11.23
C GLN A 18 -17.82 -12.84 -9.72
N ALA A 19 -19.06 -12.77 -9.25
CA ALA A 19 -19.39 -12.81 -7.83
C ALA A 19 -20.12 -14.12 -7.51
N GLY A 20 -19.78 -14.72 -6.39
CA GLY A 20 -20.38 -15.94 -5.90
C GLY A 20 -20.50 -15.95 -4.39
N LYS A 21 -20.90 -17.10 -3.87
CA LYS A 21 -20.97 -17.36 -2.44
C LYS A 21 -20.26 -18.68 -2.17
N ARG A 22 -19.48 -18.73 -1.09
CA ARG A 22 -18.85 -19.94 -0.58
C ARG A 22 -19.40 -20.22 0.80
N GLU A 23 -19.82 -21.45 1.03
CA GLU A 23 -20.17 -21.91 2.38
C GLU A 23 -18.91 -22.46 3.07
N SER A 24 -18.70 -22.04 4.31
CA SER A 24 -17.61 -22.51 5.16
C SER A 24 -18.09 -22.46 6.61
N GLU A 25 -18.05 -23.60 7.30
CA GLU A 25 -18.40 -23.70 8.74
C GLU A 25 -19.77 -23.09 9.11
N GLY A 26 -20.78 -23.27 8.25
CA GLY A 26 -22.13 -22.72 8.46
C GLY A 26 -22.25 -21.21 8.19
N ILE A 27 -21.18 -20.58 7.68
CA ILE A 27 -21.14 -19.17 7.28
C ILE A 27 -21.10 -19.09 5.76
N THR A 28 -21.98 -18.27 5.19
CA THR A 28 -21.94 -17.93 3.77
C THR A 28 -21.08 -16.68 3.57
N LEU A 29 -19.94 -16.86 2.89
CA LEU A 29 -19.01 -15.78 2.59
C LEU A 29 -19.13 -15.37 1.11
N PRO A 30 -19.14 -14.06 0.80
CA PRO A 30 -19.02 -13.62 -0.58
C PRO A 30 -17.63 -13.99 -1.11
N VAL A 31 -17.58 -14.42 -2.37
CA VAL A 31 -16.34 -14.67 -3.10
C VAL A 31 -16.39 -13.94 -4.43
N TYR A 32 -15.25 -13.38 -4.83
CA TYR A 32 -15.14 -12.55 -6.02
C TYR A 32 -13.97 -13.02 -6.86
N TYR A 33 -14.16 -13.06 -8.17
CA TYR A 33 -13.15 -13.55 -9.11
C TYR A 33 -13.05 -12.64 -10.32
N TYR A 34 -11.84 -12.55 -10.84
CA TYR A 34 -11.51 -12.09 -12.18
C TYR A 34 -10.73 -13.23 -12.86
N PRO A 35 -10.65 -13.35 -14.21
CA PRO A 35 -9.96 -14.46 -14.86
C PRO A 35 -8.61 -14.81 -14.22
N GLY A 36 -8.54 -16.02 -13.63
CA GLY A 36 -7.35 -16.55 -12.98
C GLY A 36 -7.02 -16.00 -11.58
N ILE A 37 -7.85 -15.11 -11.01
CA ILE A 37 -7.54 -14.39 -9.77
C ILE A 37 -8.75 -14.35 -8.84
N GLN A 38 -8.52 -14.77 -7.59
CA GLN A 38 -9.46 -14.52 -6.51
C GLN A 38 -9.24 -13.12 -5.94
N LEU A 39 -10.32 -12.35 -5.87
CA LEU A 39 -10.33 -11.02 -5.29
C LEU A 39 -10.84 -11.09 -3.84
N GLY A 40 -10.23 -10.28 -2.98
CA GLY A 40 -10.74 -9.95 -1.66
C GLY A 40 -11.54 -8.66 -1.68
N GLU A 41 -12.19 -8.36 -0.55
CA GLU A 41 -12.81 -7.07 -0.29
C GLU A 41 -12.16 -6.48 0.97
N TYR A 42 -11.63 -5.26 0.86
CA TYR A 42 -11.00 -4.56 1.97
C TYR A 42 -11.40 -3.08 1.92
N LEU A 43 -11.93 -2.58 3.05
CA LEU A 43 -12.42 -1.20 3.19
C LEU A 43 -13.38 -0.76 2.07
N GLY A 44 -14.24 -1.68 1.60
CA GLY A 44 -15.23 -1.41 0.56
C GLY A 44 -14.68 -1.29 -0.87
N LYS A 45 -13.42 -1.70 -1.08
CA LYS A 45 -12.77 -1.86 -2.40
C LYS A 45 -12.44 -3.33 -2.66
N PHE A 46 -12.43 -3.71 -3.93
CA PHE A 46 -11.86 -5.01 -4.32
C PHE A 46 -10.35 -4.94 -4.29
N VAL A 47 -9.72 -6.03 -3.87
CA VAL A 47 -8.26 -6.11 -3.77
C VAL A 47 -7.77 -7.47 -4.26
N PHE A 48 -6.52 -7.51 -4.72
CA PHE A 48 -5.77 -8.75 -4.83
C PHE A 48 -4.33 -8.55 -4.35
N GLN A 49 -3.72 -9.64 -3.90
CA GLN A 49 -2.33 -9.64 -3.47
C GLN A 49 -1.42 -9.93 -4.66
N ILE A 50 -0.32 -9.19 -4.73
CA ILE A 50 0.76 -9.41 -5.68
C ILE A 50 1.90 -10.05 -4.90
N VAL A 51 2.54 -11.08 -5.46
CA VAL A 51 3.51 -11.89 -4.71
C VAL A 51 4.89 -11.23 -4.72
N ASP A 52 5.32 -10.75 -5.89
CA ASP A 52 6.62 -10.11 -6.12
C ASP A 52 6.48 -8.71 -6.76
N LEU A 53 7.45 -7.81 -6.53
CA LEU A 53 7.45 -6.48 -7.15
C LEU A 53 7.62 -6.53 -8.68
N ASN A 54 8.17 -7.62 -9.19
CA ASN A 54 8.34 -7.86 -10.62
C ASN A 54 7.12 -8.57 -11.25
N ASP A 55 6.13 -8.98 -10.46
CA ASP A 55 4.92 -9.58 -11.00
C ASP A 55 4.11 -8.53 -11.75
N GLU A 56 3.63 -8.92 -12.94
CA GLU A 56 2.77 -8.07 -13.74
C GLU A 56 1.34 -8.07 -13.20
N ILE A 57 0.73 -6.89 -13.20
CA ILE A 57 -0.71 -6.77 -13.02
C ILE A 57 -1.38 -7.30 -14.28
N PRO A 58 -2.34 -8.22 -14.17
CA PRO A 58 -3.04 -8.75 -15.33
C PRO A 58 -3.64 -7.61 -16.17
N GLU A 59 -3.44 -7.67 -17.48
CA GLU A 59 -3.81 -6.58 -18.38
C GLU A 59 -5.27 -6.13 -18.23
N GLY A 60 -6.17 -7.11 -18.07
CA GLY A 60 -7.60 -6.83 -17.89
C GLY A 60 -7.94 -6.10 -16.58
N LEU A 61 -7.07 -6.14 -15.57
CA LEU A 61 -7.23 -5.44 -14.30
C LEU A 61 -6.54 -4.07 -14.26
N MET A 62 -5.53 -3.81 -15.10
CA MET A 62 -4.74 -2.58 -15.05
C MET A 62 -5.60 -1.31 -15.08
N GLN A 63 -6.63 -1.27 -15.93
CA GLN A 63 -7.56 -0.14 -16.03
C GLN A 63 -8.38 0.12 -14.75
N TYR A 64 -8.53 -0.90 -13.91
CA TYR A 64 -9.27 -0.83 -12.65
C TYR A 64 -8.37 -0.55 -11.46
N VAL A 65 -7.04 -0.60 -11.60
CA VAL A 65 -6.13 -0.28 -10.51
C VAL A 65 -6.32 1.17 -10.10
N ASP A 66 -6.68 1.36 -8.84
CA ASP A 66 -6.83 2.67 -8.22
C ASP A 66 -5.55 3.07 -7.50
N GLU A 67 -4.98 2.11 -6.77
CA GLU A 67 -3.84 2.30 -5.89
C GLU A 67 -3.14 0.95 -5.66
N ILE A 68 -1.82 0.96 -5.66
CA ILE A 68 -0.98 -0.18 -5.24
C ILE A 68 -0.32 0.23 -3.94
N ARG A 69 -0.42 -0.61 -2.92
CA ARG A 69 0.26 -0.42 -1.64
C ARG A 69 1.27 -1.53 -1.40
N VAL A 70 2.47 -1.15 -0.99
CA VAL A 70 3.52 -2.05 -0.54
C VAL A 70 3.81 -1.76 0.92
N HIS A 71 3.58 -2.74 1.77
CA HIS A 71 3.97 -2.73 3.18
C HIS A 71 5.24 -3.58 3.33
N THR A 72 6.35 -3.00 3.80
CA THR A 72 7.60 -3.74 3.95
C THR A 72 7.48 -4.80 5.05
N GLN A 73 6.75 -4.49 6.12
CA GLN A 73 6.49 -5.40 7.24
C GLN A 73 5.00 -5.42 7.62
N ARG A 74 4.62 -6.35 8.49
CA ARG A 74 3.26 -6.40 9.06
C ARG A 74 3.35 -5.83 10.47
N LEU A 75 2.69 -4.69 10.71
CA LEU A 75 2.61 -4.12 12.05
C LEU A 75 2.00 -5.15 13.02
N SER A 76 2.79 -5.62 13.97
CA SER A 76 2.34 -6.46 15.09
C SER A 76 2.22 -5.67 16.40
N GLN A 77 2.76 -4.46 16.45
CA GLN A 77 2.93 -3.66 17.66
C GLN A 77 2.51 -2.19 17.45
N PRO A 78 2.16 -1.47 18.52
CA PRO A 78 1.85 -0.04 18.45
C PRO A 78 3.09 0.76 18.03
N TRP A 79 2.92 1.65 17.05
CA TRP A 79 3.99 2.55 16.58
C TRP A 79 4.08 3.82 17.44
N ILE A 80 5.30 4.35 17.52
CA ILE A 80 5.70 5.47 18.38
C ILE A 80 5.68 6.80 17.59
N GLU A 81 6.05 6.76 16.32
CA GLU A 81 6.09 7.94 15.44
C GLU A 81 5.64 7.58 14.03
N GLU A 82 5.09 8.56 13.32
CA GLU A 82 4.59 8.41 11.95
C GLU A 82 5.05 9.56 11.07
N GLY A 83 5.48 9.27 9.85
CA GLY A 83 6.01 10.24 8.90
C GLY A 83 5.36 10.04 7.55
N PHE A 84 4.97 11.15 6.93
CA PHE A 84 4.30 11.16 5.65
C PHE A 84 5.09 11.95 4.62
N TYR A 85 5.22 11.39 3.43
CA TYR A 85 5.69 12.08 2.24
C TYR A 85 4.67 11.86 1.12
N LYS A 86 4.32 12.92 0.40
CA LYS A 86 3.45 12.81 -0.78
C LYS A 86 4.02 13.62 -1.93
N ASN A 87 4.26 12.98 -3.08
CA ASN A 87 4.66 13.61 -4.34
C ASN A 87 3.76 13.12 -5.48
N GLY A 88 2.90 14.00 -5.99
CA GLY A 88 1.95 13.64 -7.04
C GLY A 88 1.03 12.48 -6.62
N ASN A 89 1.14 11.36 -7.35
CA ASN A 89 0.38 10.12 -7.09
C ASN A 89 1.02 9.23 -6.02
N ILE A 90 2.26 9.49 -5.63
CA ILE A 90 3.00 8.68 -4.67
C ILE A 90 2.80 9.22 -3.25
N ALA A 91 2.51 8.31 -2.33
CA ALA A 91 2.49 8.56 -0.91
C ALA A 91 3.36 7.52 -0.18
N VAL A 92 4.23 7.99 0.69
CA VAL A 92 5.05 7.16 1.57
C VAL A 92 4.67 7.45 3.00
N GLN A 93 4.39 6.39 3.76
CA GLN A 93 4.17 6.45 5.19
C GLN A 93 5.26 5.62 5.86
N VAL A 94 5.90 6.18 6.88
CA VAL A 94 6.90 5.51 7.67
C VAL A 94 6.41 5.46 9.11
N PHE A 95 6.40 4.26 9.67
CA PHE A 95 6.05 4.01 11.05
C PHE A 95 7.32 3.62 11.79
N TRP A 96 7.65 4.33 12.86
CA TRP A 96 8.74 3.94 13.76
C TRP A 96 8.17 3.27 14.99
N SER A 97 8.69 2.09 15.30
CA SER A 97 8.29 1.30 16.46
C SER A 97 9.55 0.78 17.17
N ALA A 98 9.36 0.16 18.33
CA ALA A 98 10.39 -0.61 19.00
C ALA A 98 9.90 -2.05 19.19
N ASP A 99 10.78 -3.03 19.05
CA ASP A 99 10.44 -4.41 19.36
C ASP A 99 10.34 -4.64 20.87
N GLU A 100 10.05 -5.88 21.30
CA GLU A 100 9.94 -6.24 22.71
C GLU A 100 11.23 -6.01 23.52
N ARG A 101 12.37 -5.81 22.85
CA ARG A 101 13.68 -5.53 23.45
C ARG A 101 14.02 -4.03 23.45
N GLY A 102 13.15 -3.20 22.88
CA GLY A 102 13.39 -1.77 22.72
C GLY A 102 14.21 -1.40 21.49
N GLU A 103 14.51 -2.36 20.60
CA GLU A 103 15.27 -2.08 19.37
C GLU A 103 14.37 -1.38 18.35
N PRO A 104 14.79 -0.22 17.80
CA PRO A 104 13.96 0.54 16.88
C PRO A 104 13.86 -0.17 15.52
N TYR A 105 12.65 -0.30 15.00
CA TYR A 105 12.42 -0.73 13.63
C TYR A 105 11.47 0.19 12.88
N GLN A 106 11.54 0.14 11.56
CA GLN A 106 10.74 0.96 10.64
C GLN A 106 9.88 0.07 9.76
N ASP A 107 8.58 0.39 9.71
CA ASP A 107 7.69 -0.13 8.68
C ASP A 107 7.41 0.96 7.66
N ILE A 108 7.43 0.60 6.39
CA ILE A 108 7.27 1.54 5.29
C ILE A 108 6.09 1.06 4.46
N THR A 109 5.12 1.96 4.30
CA THR A 109 4.03 1.81 3.34
C THR A 109 4.24 2.76 2.18
N VAL A 110 4.47 2.23 0.99
CA VAL A 110 4.51 3.01 -0.25
C VAL A 110 3.21 2.78 -1.01
N SER A 111 2.53 3.84 -1.40
CA SER A 111 1.28 3.81 -2.16
C SER A 111 1.42 4.62 -3.44
N GLY A 112 0.94 4.11 -4.56
CA GLY A 112 1.03 4.79 -5.87
C GLY A 112 -0.01 4.30 -6.86
N LYS A 113 -0.05 4.90 -8.07
CA LYS A 113 -1.01 4.52 -9.12
C LYS A 113 -0.47 3.49 -10.11
N SER A 114 0.85 3.34 -10.23
CA SER A 114 1.48 2.29 -11.04
C SER A 114 2.51 1.52 -10.22
N MET A 115 2.76 0.27 -10.61
CA MET A 115 3.77 -0.56 -9.95
C MET A 115 5.17 0.00 -10.18
N GLU A 116 5.42 0.55 -11.38
CA GLU A 116 6.70 1.18 -11.74
C GLU A 116 7.04 2.35 -10.81
N GLU A 117 6.11 3.27 -10.56
CA GLU A 117 6.33 4.41 -9.66
C GLU A 117 6.59 3.93 -8.22
N VAL A 118 5.84 2.92 -7.77
CA VAL A 118 5.99 2.35 -6.42
C VAL A 118 7.34 1.66 -6.27
N ASN A 119 7.76 0.88 -7.27
CA ASN A 119 9.05 0.18 -7.27
C ASN A 119 10.23 1.16 -7.31
N ALA A 120 10.16 2.19 -8.16
CA ALA A 120 11.17 3.24 -8.21
C ALA A 120 11.29 3.97 -6.86
N THR A 121 10.16 4.30 -6.24
CA THR A 121 10.14 4.94 -4.90
C THR A 121 10.73 4.03 -3.82
N LEU A 122 10.41 2.73 -3.84
CA LEU A 122 11.00 1.75 -2.92
C LEU A 122 12.52 1.66 -3.11
N HIS A 123 13.00 1.67 -4.35
CA HIS A 123 14.42 1.67 -4.65
C HIS A 123 15.11 2.91 -4.08
N GLU A 124 14.54 4.10 -4.28
CA GLU A 124 15.05 5.35 -3.69
C GLU A 124 15.04 5.37 -2.16
N LEU A 125 14.05 4.70 -1.54
CA LEU A 125 13.96 4.54 -0.09
C LEU A 125 15.07 3.61 0.45
N TYR A 126 15.35 2.50 -0.24
CA TYR A 126 16.46 1.59 0.11
C TYR A 126 17.82 2.23 -0.12
N GLU A 127 17.95 3.11 -1.11
CA GLU A 127 19.12 3.98 -1.29
C GLU A 127 19.18 5.15 -0.27
N GLU A 128 18.27 5.16 0.71
CA GLU A 128 18.17 6.16 1.79
C GLU A 128 18.05 7.61 1.32
N LYS A 129 17.46 7.92 0.16
CA LYS A 129 17.30 9.33 -0.26
C LYS A 129 16.09 10.01 0.40
N ILE A 130 14.98 9.29 0.55
CA ILE A 130 13.71 9.83 1.09
C ILE A 130 13.62 9.67 2.62
N VAL A 131 14.06 8.54 3.19
CA VAL A 131 13.93 8.27 4.65
C VAL A 131 14.70 9.26 5.53
N PRO A 132 15.96 9.64 5.25
CA PRO A 132 16.68 10.64 6.03
C PRO A 132 16.03 12.03 5.98
N SER A 133 15.33 12.35 4.90
CA SER A 133 14.55 13.59 4.77
C SER A 133 13.33 13.59 5.69
N LEU A 134 12.70 12.43 5.92
CA LEU A 134 11.60 12.25 6.87
C LEU A 134 12.07 12.28 8.33
N LYS A 135 13.21 11.63 8.65
CA LYS A 135 13.80 11.63 10.01
C LYS A 135 14.25 13.02 10.50
N ARG A 136 14.43 13.99 9.60
CA ARG A 136 14.94 15.34 9.92
C ARG A 136 13.86 16.44 9.98
N GLY A 137 12.58 16.09 9.86
CA GLY A 137 11.50 17.08 9.79
C GLY A 137 11.06 17.62 11.16
N LYS A 138 11.44 18.87 11.48
CA LYS A 138 10.46 19.79 12.11
C LYS A 138 9.27 19.92 11.14
N LYS A 139 8.06 20.21 11.62
CA LYS A 139 6.90 20.55 10.76
C LYS A 139 7.28 21.69 9.82
N GLU A 140 7.77 21.36 8.64
CA GLU A 140 8.13 22.30 7.59
C GLU A 140 7.26 21.98 6.38
N LYS A 141 6.21 22.77 6.20
CA LYS A 141 5.48 22.83 4.94
C LYS A 141 6.41 23.51 3.92
N LYS A 142 7.24 22.74 3.22
CA LYS A 142 7.93 23.24 2.03
C LYS A 142 7.04 23.00 0.83
N GLU A 143 6.44 24.07 0.33
CA GLU A 143 5.90 24.11 -1.04
C GLU A 143 7.09 24.34 -1.98
N GLY A 144 7.53 23.26 -2.61
CA GLY A 144 8.45 23.24 -3.75
C GLY A 144 8.07 22.06 -4.64
N ASP A 145 8.41 22.12 -5.93
CA ASP A 145 7.82 21.42 -7.09
C ASP A 145 7.71 19.88 -7.09
N GLY A 146 7.63 19.20 -5.95
CA GLY A 146 7.50 17.74 -5.93
C GLY A 146 7.21 17.12 -4.56
N GLY A 147 6.53 17.78 -3.64
CA GLY A 147 5.87 17.04 -2.54
C GLY A 147 5.90 17.68 -1.17
N THR A 148 5.09 17.13 -0.27
CA THR A 148 4.92 17.60 1.11
C THR A 148 5.38 16.53 2.08
N VAL A 149 6.23 16.92 3.04
CA VAL A 149 6.66 16.08 4.16
C VAL A 149 5.98 16.54 5.45
N VAL A 150 5.39 15.61 6.19
CA VAL A 150 4.82 15.87 7.52
C VAL A 150 5.23 14.75 8.46
N ALA A 151 6.00 15.08 9.50
CA ALA A 151 6.23 14.17 10.63
C ALA A 151 5.19 14.42 11.72
N ILE A 152 4.55 13.36 12.19
CA ILE A 152 3.57 13.37 13.27
C ILE A 152 4.10 12.49 14.41
N LYS A 153 4.45 13.14 15.51
CA LYS A 153 4.78 12.45 16.76
C LYS A 153 3.48 12.21 17.54
N ARG A 154 3.14 10.95 17.78
CA ARG A 154 2.01 10.63 18.68
C ARG A 154 2.46 10.87 20.12
N GLN A 155 1.65 11.60 20.89
CA GLN A 155 1.83 11.84 22.32
C GLN A 155 1.33 10.64 23.13
#